data_AF-A0A2N9ML08-F1
#
_entry.id   AF-A0A2N9ML08-F1
#
_cell.length_a   1.000
_cell.length_b   1.000
_cell.length_c   1.000
_cell.angle_alpha   90.00
_cell.angle_beta   90.00
_cell.angle_gamma   90.00
#
_symmetry.space_group_name_H-M   'P 1'
#
loop_
_entity.id
_entity.type
_entity.pdbx_description
1 polymer ?
#
loop_
_entity_poly.entity_id
_entity_poly.type
_entity_poly.pdbx_seq_one_letter_code
_entity_poly.pdbx_strand_id
1 'polypeptide(L)'
;MAYQIQLDPDVDDVVTLRWPRFLPDGRRFLFTAQSGKPGLSGNYLGSLDRPGEKTRLTEGMSAAAFAPARGKQPGYLLWVRANTLMAQPFDPDRAQLFGEAVPVPGAEVVGSLGYANYPPFSVSGEGKVLVSSESDHYQLTWFSREGKVLSTVGQPDRFTAVRISPVGNRAAVALVDSSGNRDIWQLEFARGVQSRITVSGRGFVAVWSPDGQRLAYHLANGPSLFERNANGAGQEETVLQSKYAVYINDWSPDGRYLMYTETSPDSQYDLWLLPTTGDRKPVPFLKTSFNESHGQFSPDGQWIAYTSDESGQTEIFVQSRAAGQFKGQVSNGGGGFPRWRRDGKELFYRALNGNLMATSVRATAHGLEFGTATALFRIVEPLGTFAYPFDVAPDGQRILALAPAGGGSNSPPLILLVNWEASLKK
;
A
#
# COMPACT_ATOMS: atom_id res chain seq x y z
N MET A 1 -3.48 -9.93 -38.62
CA MET A 1 -2.16 -9.45 -38.17
C MET A 1 -2.39 -8.34 -37.15
N ALA A 2 -1.75 -8.42 -35.98
CA ALA A 2 -1.77 -7.31 -35.03
C ALA A 2 -0.64 -6.34 -35.39
N TYR A 3 -0.95 -5.05 -35.53
CA TYR A 3 0.05 -4.00 -35.70
C TYR A 3 0.29 -3.35 -34.34
N GLN A 4 1.56 -3.21 -33.94
CA GLN A 4 1.95 -2.54 -32.70
C GLN A 4 2.46 -1.13 -33.05
N ILE A 5 1.82 -0.11 -32.50
CA ILE A 5 2.30 1.28 -32.57
C ILE A 5 2.88 1.60 -31.19
N GLN A 6 4.20 1.77 -31.10
CA GLN A 6 4.86 2.23 -29.89
C GLN A 6 4.89 3.76 -29.92
N LEU A 7 4.13 4.37 -29.01
CA LEU A 7 4.15 5.80 -28.78
C LEU A 7 5.27 6.03 -27.78
N ASP A 8 6.39 6.63 -28.21
CA ASP A 8 7.50 6.97 -27.31
C ASP A 8 7.15 8.27 -26.59
N PRO A 9 6.67 8.20 -25.33
CA PRO A 9 6.30 9.38 -24.59
C PRO A 9 7.59 9.85 -23.93
N ASP A 10 8.46 10.49 -24.70
CA ASP A 10 9.83 10.90 -24.35
C ASP A 10 9.81 11.98 -23.24
N VAL A 11 9.29 11.62 -22.07
CA VAL A 11 9.21 12.44 -20.88
C VAL A 11 10.42 12.01 -20.09
N ASP A 12 11.54 12.67 -20.36
CA ASP A 12 12.77 12.48 -19.61
C ASP A 12 12.44 12.41 -18.11
N ASP A 13 12.95 11.36 -17.45
CA ASP A 13 12.77 11.10 -16.01
C ASP A 13 11.37 10.64 -15.53
N VAL A 14 10.53 10.08 -16.41
CA VAL A 14 9.29 9.38 -16.01
C VAL A 14 9.57 7.97 -15.49
N VAL A 15 9.01 7.68 -14.32
CA VAL A 15 9.12 6.41 -13.59
C VAL A 15 8.02 5.43 -14.05
N THR A 16 6.78 5.90 -14.25
CA THR A 16 5.69 5.07 -14.79
C THR A 16 4.68 5.88 -15.61
N LEU A 17 4.04 5.21 -16.58
CA LEU A 17 2.88 5.69 -17.33
C LEU A 17 1.70 4.79 -17.05
N ARG A 18 0.54 5.37 -16.76
CA ARG A 18 -0.61 4.62 -16.26
C ARG A 18 -1.91 5.09 -16.90
N TRP A 19 -2.88 4.18 -16.91
CA TRP A 19 -4.30 4.43 -17.21
C TRP A 19 -4.58 5.11 -18.56
N PRO A 20 -3.98 4.63 -19.68
CA PRO A 20 -4.26 5.22 -20.98
C PRO A 20 -5.74 5.06 -21.35
N ARG A 21 -6.38 6.17 -21.75
CA ARG A 21 -7.82 6.23 -22.08
C ARG A 21 -8.03 7.06 -23.33
N PHE A 22 -8.59 6.46 -24.37
CA PHE A 22 -9.01 7.22 -25.56
C PHE A 22 -10.10 8.23 -25.22
N LEU A 23 -10.03 9.39 -25.86
CA LEU A 23 -11.16 10.27 -26.04
C LEU A 23 -12.16 9.63 -27.03
N PRO A 24 -13.42 10.09 -27.08
CA PRO A 24 -14.44 9.54 -27.98
C PRO A 24 -14.08 9.55 -29.47
N ASP A 25 -13.11 10.36 -29.88
CA ASP A 25 -12.65 10.42 -31.28
C ASP A 25 -11.73 9.27 -31.68
N GLY A 26 -11.22 8.48 -30.72
CA GLY A 26 -10.28 7.39 -30.96
C GLY A 26 -8.90 7.83 -31.47
N ARG A 27 -8.60 9.13 -31.51
CA ARG A 27 -7.32 9.69 -32.00
C ARG A 27 -6.50 10.31 -30.88
N ARG A 28 -7.15 10.90 -29.88
CA ARG A 28 -6.49 11.45 -28.69
C ARG A 28 -6.70 10.55 -27.49
N PHE A 29 -5.76 10.61 -26.56
CA PHE A 29 -5.83 9.80 -25.34
C PHE A 29 -5.26 10.55 -24.15
N LEU A 30 -5.83 10.28 -22.98
CA LEU A 30 -5.31 10.71 -21.68
C LEU A 30 -4.42 9.61 -21.11
N PHE A 31 -3.39 10.01 -20.37
CA PHE A 31 -2.59 9.11 -19.54
C PHE A 31 -2.05 9.86 -18.32
N THR A 32 -1.71 9.13 -17.27
CA THR A 32 -1.09 9.68 -16.06
C THR A 32 0.37 9.30 -16.01
N ALA A 33 1.26 10.28 -15.85
CA ALA A 33 2.69 10.05 -15.70
C ALA A 33 3.13 10.30 -14.25
N GLN A 34 3.98 9.40 -13.74
CA GLN A 34 4.71 9.58 -12.48
C GLN A 34 6.17 9.86 -12.81
N SER A 35 6.75 10.92 -12.26
CA SER A 35 8.17 11.25 -12.43
C SER A 35 8.87 11.40 -11.08
N GLY A 36 10.18 11.10 -11.06
CA GLY A 36 11.06 11.38 -9.92
C GLY A 36 11.46 12.85 -9.81
N LYS A 37 11.25 13.66 -10.87
CA LYS A 37 11.49 15.11 -10.85
C LYS A 37 10.24 15.86 -10.38
N PRO A 38 10.39 16.85 -9.47
CA PRO A 38 9.30 17.71 -9.07
C PRO A 38 8.63 18.38 -10.28
N GLY A 39 7.30 18.44 -10.27
CA GLY A 39 6.52 19.15 -11.30
C GLY A 39 6.26 18.38 -12.60
N LEU A 40 6.78 17.15 -12.77
CA LEU A 40 6.50 16.35 -13.97
C LEU A 40 5.38 15.31 -13.78
N SER A 41 5.03 14.98 -12.54
CA SER A 41 3.90 14.07 -12.26
C SER A 41 2.56 14.75 -12.56
N GLY A 42 1.68 14.09 -13.30
CA GLY A 42 0.41 14.68 -13.72
C GLY A 42 -0.36 13.89 -14.77
N ASN A 43 -1.48 14.46 -15.22
CA ASN A 43 -2.24 13.94 -16.36
C ASN A 43 -1.83 14.65 -17.64
N TYR A 44 -1.72 13.89 -18.71
CA TYR A 44 -1.27 14.35 -20.02
C TYR A 44 -2.27 13.96 -21.11
N LEU A 45 -2.38 14.81 -22.13
CA LEU A 45 -3.04 14.51 -23.40
C LEU A 45 -1.99 14.15 -24.44
N GLY A 46 -2.15 13.00 -25.09
CA GLY A 46 -1.40 12.59 -26.28
C GLY A 46 -2.30 12.43 -27.51
N SER A 47 -1.68 12.31 -28.68
CA SER A 47 -2.37 12.15 -29.96
C SER A 47 -1.67 11.12 -30.84
N LEU A 48 -2.45 10.28 -31.53
CA LEU A 48 -1.93 9.36 -32.55
C LEU A 48 -1.40 10.12 -33.79
N ASP A 49 -1.89 11.33 -34.03
CA ASP A 49 -1.49 12.14 -35.18
C ASP A 49 -0.16 12.84 -34.97
N ARG A 50 0.22 13.03 -33.71
CA ARG A 50 1.46 13.69 -33.28
C ARG A 50 2.04 12.95 -32.07
N PRO A 51 2.58 11.73 -32.28
CA PRO A 51 2.94 10.82 -31.19
C PRO A 51 4.01 11.35 -30.23
N GLY A 52 4.81 12.35 -30.65
CA GLY A 52 5.80 13.02 -29.78
C GLY A 52 5.27 14.23 -29.01
N GLU A 53 4.10 14.77 -29.37
CA GLU A 53 3.52 15.93 -28.68
C GLU A 53 2.63 15.48 -27.52
N LYS A 54 2.86 16.06 -26.34
CA LYS A 54 2.07 15.83 -25.14
C LYS A 54 1.85 17.12 -24.37
N THR A 55 0.64 17.30 -23.86
CA THR A 55 0.28 18.49 -23.09
C THR A 55 -0.08 18.06 -21.67
N ARG A 56 0.64 18.58 -20.68
CA ARG A 56 0.28 18.39 -19.27
C ARG A 56 -0.97 19.19 -18.96
N LEU A 57 -1.99 18.52 -18.44
CA LEU A 57 -3.28 19.12 -18.12
C LEU A 57 -3.39 19.44 -16.63
N THR A 58 -3.08 18.47 -15.76
CA THR A 58 -3.20 18.65 -14.31
C THR A 58 -1.98 18.12 -13.57
N GLU A 59 -1.80 18.64 -12.35
CA GLU A 59 -0.78 18.16 -11.42
C GLU A 59 -1.30 17.01 -10.55
N GLY A 60 -0.37 16.19 -10.04
CA GLY A 60 -0.68 15.13 -9.08
C GLY A 60 -1.07 13.79 -9.72
N MET A 61 -1.11 12.75 -8.89
CA MET A 61 -1.34 11.38 -9.34
C MET A 61 -2.80 10.96 -9.15
N SER A 62 -3.68 11.37 -10.07
CA SER A 62 -5.04 10.83 -10.17
C SER A 62 -5.39 10.66 -11.64
N ALA A 63 -5.77 9.45 -12.06
CA ALA A 63 -6.20 9.24 -13.44
C ALA A 63 -7.35 10.19 -13.82
N ALA A 64 -7.25 10.78 -15.00
CA ALA A 64 -8.27 11.66 -15.52
C ALA A 64 -9.16 10.96 -16.57
N ALA A 65 -10.37 11.45 -16.73
CA ALA A 65 -11.28 11.03 -17.79
C ALA A 65 -11.92 12.25 -18.46
N PHE A 66 -12.23 12.11 -19.74
CA PHE A 66 -13.00 13.10 -20.45
C PHE A 66 -14.50 12.79 -20.37
N ALA A 67 -15.29 13.77 -19.95
CA ALA A 67 -16.74 13.74 -20.01
C ALA A 67 -17.23 14.64 -21.16
N PRO A 68 -17.83 14.06 -22.22
CA PRO A 68 -18.43 14.85 -23.29
C PRO A 68 -19.63 15.63 -22.75
N ALA A 69 -19.69 16.92 -23.04
CA ALA A 69 -20.84 17.73 -22.66
C ALA A 69 -22.08 17.35 -23.48
N ARG A 70 -23.25 17.31 -22.83
CA ARG A 70 -24.54 17.09 -23.52
C ARG A 70 -24.96 18.36 -24.29
N GLY A 71 -24.44 18.51 -25.50
CA GLY A 71 -24.97 19.42 -26.53
C GLY A 71 -24.16 20.67 -26.87
N LYS A 72 -23.13 21.05 -26.10
CA LYS A 72 -22.16 22.10 -26.48
C LYS A 72 -20.75 21.76 -25.98
N GLN A 73 -19.74 21.80 -26.86
CA GLN A 73 -18.34 21.90 -26.44
C GLN A 73 -18.12 23.22 -25.67
N PRO A 74 -17.15 23.28 -24.73
CA PRO A 74 -16.21 22.21 -24.33
C PRO A 74 -16.83 21.16 -23.39
N GLY A 75 -16.23 19.97 -23.34
CA GLY A 75 -16.54 18.95 -22.34
C GLY A 75 -15.87 19.27 -21.00
N TYR A 76 -15.76 18.26 -20.14
CA TYR A 76 -15.06 18.38 -18.86
C TYR A 76 -13.94 17.36 -18.74
N LEU A 77 -12.81 17.79 -18.17
CA LEU A 77 -11.84 16.87 -17.61
C LEU A 77 -12.27 16.57 -16.17
N LEU A 78 -12.37 15.28 -15.85
CA LEU A 78 -12.70 14.77 -14.52
C LEU A 78 -11.48 14.10 -13.90
N TRP A 79 -11.20 14.37 -12.62
CA TRP A 79 -10.17 13.67 -11.85
C TRP A 79 -10.49 13.77 -10.35
N VAL A 80 -9.86 12.96 -9.51
CA VAL A 80 -10.03 13.05 -8.06
C VAL A 80 -8.94 13.94 -7.47
N ARG A 81 -9.34 14.89 -6.63
CA ARG A 81 -8.43 15.71 -5.81
C ARG A 81 -8.95 15.70 -4.39
N ALA A 82 -8.11 15.31 -3.43
CA ALA A 82 -8.48 15.24 -2.01
C ALA A 82 -9.83 14.50 -1.78
N ASN A 83 -9.99 13.34 -2.42
CA ASN A 83 -11.19 12.48 -2.38
C ASN A 83 -12.47 13.08 -2.97
N THR A 84 -12.40 14.21 -3.65
CA THR A 84 -13.54 14.77 -4.37
C THR A 84 -13.33 14.62 -5.86
N LEU A 85 -14.37 14.17 -6.58
CA LEU A 85 -14.36 14.22 -8.02
C LEU A 85 -14.45 15.68 -8.45
N MET A 86 -13.40 16.17 -9.09
CA MET A 86 -13.32 17.50 -9.66
C MET A 86 -13.73 17.46 -11.13
N ALA A 87 -14.34 18.54 -11.58
CA ALA A 87 -14.61 18.82 -12.97
C ALA A 87 -14.01 20.18 -13.36
N GLN A 88 -13.34 20.24 -14.50
CA GLN A 88 -12.92 21.49 -15.10
C GLN A 88 -13.24 21.48 -16.59
N PRO A 89 -13.84 22.56 -17.13
CA PRO A 89 -14.06 22.70 -18.56
C PRO A 89 -12.77 22.42 -19.36
N PHE A 90 -12.89 21.58 -20.38
CA PHE A 90 -11.76 21.11 -21.18
C PHE A 90 -12.10 21.07 -22.66
N ASP A 91 -11.30 21.78 -23.45
CA ASP A 91 -11.30 21.71 -24.90
C ASP A 91 -10.19 20.76 -25.35
N PRO A 92 -10.54 19.54 -25.80
CA PRO A 92 -9.54 18.59 -26.26
C PRO A 92 -8.87 19.03 -27.58
N ASP A 93 -9.54 19.87 -28.40
CA ASP A 93 -9.02 20.36 -29.69
C ASP A 93 -7.90 21.37 -29.48
N ARG A 94 -7.97 22.15 -28.39
CA ARG A 94 -6.92 23.08 -27.96
C ARG A 94 -5.98 22.52 -26.90
N ALA A 95 -6.25 21.31 -26.40
CA ALA A 95 -5.58 20.72 -25.24
C ALA A 95 -5.55 21.66 -24.02
N GLN A 96 -6.64 22.39 -23.78
CA GLN A 96 -6.68 23.48 -22.81
C GLN A 96 -7.83 23.34 -21.80
N LEU A 97 -7.50 23.59 -20.53
CA LEU A 97 -8.45 23.72 -19.43
C LEU A 97 -8.88 25.19 -19.28
N PHE A 98 -10.15 25.40 -18.88
CA PHE A 98 -10.71 26.74 -18.66
C PHE A 98 -11.37 26.85 -17.30
N GLY A 99 -11.40 28.07 -16.75
CA GLY A 99 -12.02 28.36 -15.47
C GLY A 99 -11.35 27.61 -14.30
N GLU A 100 -12.01 27.63 -13.15
CA GLU A 100 -11.57 26.88 -11.98
C GLU A 100 -12.10 25.45 -11.99
N ALA A 101 -11.36 24.55 -11.34
CA ALA A 101 -11.83 23.19 -11.08
C ALA A 101 -12.86 23.21 -9.95
N VAL A 102 -14.04 22.64 -10.19
CA VAL A 102 -15.17 22.62 -9.25
C VAL A 102 -15.49 21.19 -8.81
N PRO A 103 -15.92 20.96 -7.56
CA PRO A 103 -16.36 19.64 -7.11
C PRO A 103 -17.65 19.22 -7.83
N VAL A 104 -17.75 17.95 -8.19
CA VAL A 104 -18.96 17.36 -8.79
C VAL A 104 -19.94 17.01 -7.66
N PRO A 105 -21.14 17.63 -7.62
CA PRO A 105 -22.13 17.34 -6.58
C PRO A 105 -22.55 15.86 -6.56
N GLY A 106 -22.58 15.25 -5.37
CA GLY A 106 -22.85 13.83 -5.16
C GLY A 106 -21.63 12.91 -5.34
N ALA A 107 -20.44 13.47 -5.54
CA ALA A 107 -19.16 12.75 -5.62
C ALA A 107 -18.08 13.44 -4.77
N GLU A 108 -18.43 13.81 -3.54
CA GLU A 108 -17.53 14.46 -2.57
C GLU A 108 -16.62 13.49 -1.82
N VAL A 109 -16.95 12.19 -1.80
CA VAL A 109 -16.18 11.10 -1.16
C VAL A 109 -15.91 10.00 -2.18
N VAL A 110 -15.14 10.31 -3.21
CA VAL A 110 -14.61 9.32 -4.15
C VAL A 110 -13.24 8.88 -3.63
N GLY A 111 -13.15 7.63 -3.18
CA GLY A 111 -11.88 7.04 -2.75
C GLY A 111 -10.83 7.06 -3.88
N SER A 112 -9.57 6.78 -3.56
CA SER A 112 -8.55 6.52 -4.58
C SER A 112 -7.91 5.17 -4.29
N LEU A 113 -7.79 4.31 -5.30
CA LEU A 113 -7.12 3.02 -5.14
C LEU A 113 -5.61 3.28 -4.94
N GLY A 114 -5.18 3.35 -3.67
CA GLY A 114 -3.93 3.98 -3.22
C GLY A 114 -2.60 3.42 -3.73
N TYR A 115 -2.56 2.29 -4.42
CA TYR A 115 -1.35 1.81 -5.11
C TYR A 115 -1.34 2.15 -6.61
N ALA A 116 -2.52 2.18 -7.21
CA ALA A 116 -2.74 2.42 -8.62
C ALA A 116 -2.88 3.91 -8.93
N ASN A 117 -3.35 4.72 -7.97
CA ASN A 117 -3.86 6.08 -8.22
C ASN A 117 -4.96 6.09 -9.30
N TYR A 118 -5.68 4.97 -9.40
CA TYR A 118 -6.84 4.82 -10.25
C TYR A 118 -8.08 5.21 -9.44
N PRO A 119 -8.75 6.30 -9.78
CA PRO A 119 -9.95 6.70 -9.08
C PRO A 119 -11.12 5.79 -9.54
N PRO A 120 -11.98 5.34 -8.62
CA PRO A 120 -13.06 4.40 -8.88
C PRO A 120 -14.25 5.10 -9.55
N PHE A 121 -14.01 5.73 -10.70
CA PHE A 121 -15.07 6.28 -11.53
C PHE A 121 -14.92 5.90 -13.00
N SER A 122 -16.05 5.87 -13.68
CA SER A 122 -16.13 5.72 -15.13
C SER A 122 -17.03 6.81 -15.72
N VAL A 123 -16.79 7.11 -16.99
CA VAL A 123 -17.55 8.09 -17.75
C VAL A 123 -18.08 7.42 -19.01
N SER A 124 -19.37 7.59 -19.30
CA SER A 124 -19.97 7.09 -20.53
C SER A 124 -19.73 8.04 -21.71
N GLY A 125 -19.91 7.55 -22.94
CA GLY A 125 -19.89 8.38 -24.14
C GLY A 125 -20.98 9.47 -24.19
N GLU A 126 -21.98 9.40 -23.30
CA GLU A 126 -23.04 10.41 -23.14
C GLU A 126 -22.81 11.36 -21.95
N GLY A 127 -21.65 11.32 -21.31
CA GLY A 127 -21.30 12.18 -20.17
C GLY A 127 -21.91 11.74 -18.83
N LYS A 128 -22.47 10.54 -18.71
CA LYS A 128 -22.89 9.98 -17.42
C LYS A 128 -21.65 9.57 -16.62
N VAL A 129 -21.67 9.77 -15.31
CA VAL A 129 -20.55 9.40 -14.43
C VAL A 129 -21.03 8.37 -13.43
N LEU A 130 -20.27 7.28 -13.27
CA LEU A 130 -20.48 6.30 -12.21
C LEU A 130 -19.29 6.40 -11.25
N VAL A 131 -19.54 6.58 -9.96
CA VAL A 131 -18.48 6.66 -8.93
C VAL A 131 -18.70 5.61 -7.84
N SER A 132 -17.63 5.04 -7.29
CA SER A 132 -17.66 4.33 -6.01
C SER A 132 -17.40 5.33 -4.89
N SER A 133 -18.32 5.42 -3.93
CA SER A 133 -18.17 6.29 -2.75
C SER A 133 -17.48 5.54 -1.62
N GLU A 134 -16.15 5.44 -1.68
CA GLU A 134 -15.35 4.80 -0.65
C GLU A 134 -14.58 5.86 0.13
N SER A 135 -14.79 5.94 1.45
CA SER A 135 -13.80 6.58 2.30
C SER A 135 -12.58 5.67 2.37
N ASP A 136 -11.44 6.18 1.93
CA ASP A 136 -10.14 5.54 2.15
C ASP A 136 -9.47 6.04 3.44
N HIS A 137 -10.23 6.74 4.28
CA HIS A 137 -9.78 7.12 5.61
C HIS A 137 -10.10 6.00 6.60
N TYR A 138 -9.06 5.58 7.28
CA TYR A 138 -9.10 4.59 8.33
C TYR A 138 -8.77 5.27 9.65
N GLN A 139 -9.28 4.74 10.75
CA GLN A 139 -8.83 5.10 12.08
C GLN A 139 -8.15 3.89 12.71
N LEU A 140 -6.95 4.12 13.25
CA LEU A 140 -6.26 3.12 14.04
C LEU A 140 -7.08 2.81 15.28
N THR A 141 -7.46 1.54 15.42
CA THR A 141 -8.41 1.10 16.44
C THR A 141 -7.89 -0.11 17.17
N TRP A 142 -7.90 -0.06 18.49
CA TRP A 142 -7.63 -1.19 19.36
C TRP A 142 -8.88 -2.06 19.46
N PHE A 143 -8.73 -3.33 19.12
CA PHE A 143 -9.77 -4.35 19.24
C PHE A 143 -9.38 -5.37 20.32
N SER A 144 -10.39 -5.94 20.98
CA SER A 144 -10.23 -7.20 21.70
C SER A 144 -10.11 -8.36 20.72
N ARG A 145 -9.79 -9.57 21.22
CA ARG A 145 -9.73 -10.77 20.39
C ARG A 145 -11.07 -11.16 19.77
N GLU A 146 -12.18 -10.71 20.35
CA GLU A 146 -13.54 -10.92 19.86
C GLU A 146 -13.96 -9.84 18.84
N GLY A 147 -13.08 -8.89 18.52
CA GLY A 147 -13.39 -7.79 17.58
C GLY A 147 -14.16 -6.64 18.20
N LYS A 148 -14.26 -6.57 19.54
CA LYS A 148 -14.86 -5.41 20.21
C LYS A 148 -13.90 -4.22 20.15
N VAL A 149 -14.39 -3.07 19.70
CA VAL A 149 -13.65 -1.80 19.79
C VAL A 149 -13.39 -1.46 21.26
N LEU A 150 -12.11 -1.34 21.61
CA LEU A 150 -11.64 -0.95 22.95
C LEU A 150 -11.36 0.55 23.02
N SER A 151 -10.68 1.10 22.02
CA SER A 151 -10.36 2.52 21.89
C SER A 151 -9.86 2.83 20.48
N THR A 152 -9.82 4.11 20.12
CA THR A 152 -9.22 4.61 18.88
C THR A 152 -7.95 5.40 19.18
N VAL A 153 -7.06 5.52 18.19
CA VAL A 153 -5.79 6.25 18.29
C VAL A 153 -5.71 7.27 17.17
N GLY A 154 -5.52 8.55 17.53
CA GLY A 154 -5.42 9.65 16.58
C GLY A 154 -6.73 9.91 15.82
N GLN A 155 -6.64 10.77 14.81
CA GLN A 155 -7.77 11.08 13.92
C GLN A 155 -7.81 10.10 12.73
N PRO A 156 -8.99 9.93 12.10
CA PRO A 156 -9.07 9.22 10.83
C PRO A 156 -8.18 9.84 9.76
N ASP A 157 -7.45 9.01 9.02
CA ASP A 157 -6.50 9.41 7.97
C ASP A 157 -6.28 8.25 6.97
N ARG A 158 -5.53 8.48 5.90
CA ARG A 158 -5.27 7.51 4.82
C ARG A 158 -4.11 6.57 5.18
N PHE A 159 -4.30 5.80 6.25
CA PHE A 159 -3.32 4.81 6.69
C PHE A 159 -3.22 3.62 5.73
N THR A 160 -1.99 3.20 5.43
CA THR A 160 -1.73 2.02 4.57
C THR A 160 -0.91 0.94 5.26
N ALA A 161 -0.33 1.22 6.42
CA ALA A 161 0.49 0.25 7.15
C ALA A 161 0.53 0.59 8.63
N VAL A 162 0.66 -0.43 9.49
CA VAL A 162 0.93 -0.26 10.93
C VAL A 162 1.96 -1.27 11.44
N ARG A 163 2.84 -0.82 12.34
CA ARG A 163 3.77 -1.63 13.14
C ARG A 163 3.91 -1.07 14.55
N ILE A 164 3.52 -1.81 15.56
CA ILE A 164 3.69 -1.45 16.97
C ILE A 164 5.17 -1.61 17.33
N SER A 165 5.71 -0.61 18.04
CA SER A 165 7.04 -0.67 18.63
C SER A 165 7.17 -1.86 19.59
N PRO A 166 8.35 -2.49 19.71
CA PRO A 166 8.62 -3.51 20.73
C PRO A 166 8.21 -3.14 22.15
N VAL A 167 8.31 -1.86 22.49
CA VAL A 167 7.96 -1.28 23.79
C VAL A 167 6.45 -1.07 23.96
N GLY A 168 5.68 -1.06 22.87
CA GLY A 168 4.21 -1.02 22.91
C GLY A 168 3.56 0.34 23.13
N ASN A 169 4.34 1.43 23.20
CA ASN A 169 3.82 2.78 23.46
C ASN A 169 3.61 3.63 22.18
N ARG A 170 4.05 3.14 21.02
CA ARG A 170 3.97 3.85 19.75
C ARG A 170 3.90 2.89 18.57
N ALA A 171 3.47 3.39 17.42
CA ALA A 171 3.50 2.67 16.14
C ALA A 171 4.23 3.45 15.06
N ALA A 172 4.86 2.73 14.13
CA ALA A 172 5.22 3.25 12.83
C ALA A 172 4.05 3.01 11.89
N VAL A 173 3.66 4.03 11.15
CA VAL A 173 2.50 4.01 10.25
C VAL A 173 2.90 4.61 8.92
N ALA A 174 2.24 4.21 7.84
CA ALA A 174 2.38 4.86 6.54
C ALA A 174 1.10 5.62 6.22
N LEU A 175 1.24 6.88 5.82
CA LEU A 175 0.15 7.79 5.46
C LEU A 175 0.30 8.26 4.03
N VAL A 176 -0.83 8.37 3.32
CA VAL A 176 -0.89 8.90 1.95
C VAL A 176 -1.53 10.28 1.96
N ASP A 177 -0.84 11.29 1.46
CA ASP A 177 -1.38 12.65 1.35
C ASP A 177 -2.39 12.77 0.19
N SER A 178 -3.05 13.93 0.08
CA SER A 178 -4.02 14.21 -0.99
C SER A 178 -3.44 14.16 -2.41
N SER A 179 -2.12 14.28 -2.55
CA SER A 179 -1.40 14.21 -3.83
C SER A 179 -0.97 12.78 -4.20
N GLY A 180 -1.24 11.81 -3.31
CA GLY A 180 -0.86 10.42 -3.48
C GLY A 180 0.57 10.11 -3.02
N ASN A 181 1.27 11.07 -2.41
CA ASN A 181 2.59 10.83 -1.84
C ASN A 181 2.43 10.05 -0.55
N ARG A 182 3.33 9.11 -0.31
CA ARG A 182 3.31 8.28 0.89
C ARG A 182 4.54 8.54 1.74
N ASP A 183 4.35 8.69 3.03
CA ASP A 183 5.46 8.79 3.96
C ASP A 183 5.22 7.98 5.22
N ILE A 184 6.32 7.65 5.88
CA ILE A 184 6.33 6.96 7.15
C ILE A 184 6.23 8.01 8.25
N TRP A 185 5.35 7.75 9.20
CA TRP A 185 5.12 8.53 10.39
C TRP A 185 5.25 7.64 11.63
N GLN A 186 5.45 8.27 12.77
CA GLN A 186 5.38 7.66 14.06
C GLN A 186 4.16 8.23 14.80
N LEU A 187 3.41 7.35 15.45
CA LEU A 187 2.23 7.70 16.25
C LEU A 187 2.46 7.24 17.69
N GLU A 188 2.47 8.18 18.63
CA GLU A 188 2.54 7.91 20.06
C GLU A 188 1.13 7.72 20.62
N PHE A 189 0.90 6.64 21.38
CA PHE A 189 -0.45 6.24 21.76
C PHE A 189 -1.04 7.06 22.90
N ALA A 190 -0.24 7.46 23.89
CA ALA A 190 -0.74 8.14 25.09
C ALA A 190 -1.28 9.54 24.79
N ARG A 191 -0.65 10.26 23.86
CA ARG A 191 -1.02 11.63 23.47
C ARG A 191 -1.66 11.71 22.08
N GLY A 192 -1.64 10.61 21.30
CA GLY A 192 -2.11 10.60 19.92
C GLY A 192 -1.29 11.49 18.98
N VAL A 193 -0.04 11.78 19.34
CA VAL A 193 0.84 12.69 18.59
C VAL A 193 1.46 11.95 17.41
N GLN A 194 1.37 12.56 16.22
CA GLN A 194 1.99 12.08 15.00
C GLN A 194 3.24 12.92 14.66
N SER A 195 4.35 12.24 14.34
CA SER A 195 5.58 12.88 13.87
C SER A 195 6.08 12.21 12.59
N ARG A 196 6.38 13.03 11.59
CA ARG A 196 6.82 12.54 10.28
C ARG A 196 8.25 12.01 10.34
N ILE A 197 8.48 10.85 9.74
CA ILE A 197 9.81 10.22 9.66
C ILE A 197 10.42 10.50 8.29
N THR A 198 9.70 10.25 7.20
CA THR A 198 10.20 10.50 5.84
C THR A 198 9.51 11.70 5.19
N VAL A 199 10.23 12.40 4.30
CA VAL A 199 9.72 13.55 3.53
C VAL A 199 9.95 13.38 2.02
N SER A 200 10.23 12.15 1.57
CA SER A 200 10.51 11.85 0.16
C SER A 200 9.25 11.64 -0.66
N GLY A 201 8.08 11.50 -0.01
CA GLY A 201 6.82 11.18 -0.67
C GLY A 201 6.75 9.74 -1.19
N ARG A 202 7.73 8.90 -0.83
CA ARG A 202 7.83 7.49 -1.25
C ARG A 202 8.00 6.50 -0.09
N GLY A 203 7.94 6.91 1.17
CA GLY A 203 8.05 5.99 2.31
C GLY A 203 6.95 4.94 2.31
N PHE A 204 7.28 3.65 2.44
CA PHE A 204 6.30 2.55 2.26
C PHE A 204 5.98 1.80 3.56
N VAL A 205 6.96 1.09 4.14
CA VAL A 205 6.82 0.37 5.42
C VAL A 205 8.09 0.57 6.23
N ALA A 206 7.94 0.71 7.55
CA ALA A 206 9.05 0.68 8.50
C ALA A 206 8.86 -0.44 9.53
N VAL A 207 9.97 -1.01 9.99
CA VAL A 207 10.05 -1.98 11.09
C VAL A 207 10.97 -1.44 12.18
N TRP A 208 10.73 -1.87 13.41
CA TRP A 208 11.45 -1.39 14.59
C TRP A 208 12.66 -2.26 14.87
N SER A 209 13.74 -1.64 15.34
CA SER A 209 14.77 -2.40 16.06
C SER A 209 14.19 -3.02 17.34
N PRO A 210 14.75 -4.13 17.84
CA PRO A 210 14.22 -4.82 19.02
C PRO A 210 14.16 -3.97 20.30
N ASP A 211 15.12 -3.04 20.45
CA ASP A 211 15.16 -2.04 21.53
C ASP A 211 14.18 -0.87 21.33
N GLY A 212 13.51 -0.81 20.16
CA GLY A 212 12.59 0.24 19.77
C GLY A 212 13.25 1.59 19.46
N GLN A 213 14.58 1.69 19.42
CA GLN A 213 15.29 2.97 19.26
C GLN A 213 15.49 3.39 17.81
N ARG A 214 15.43 2.46 16.85
CA ARG A 214 15.68 2.68 15.43
C ARG A 214 14.53 2.14 14.58
N LEU A 215 14.42 2.68 13.38
CA LEU A 215 13.50 2.24 12.33
C LEU A 215 14.32 1.88 11.08
N ALA A 216 14.05 0.71 10.53
CA ALA A 216 14.48 0.34 9.18
C ALA A 216 13.29 0.41 8.23
N TYR A 217 13.48 0.93 7.03
CA TYR A 217 12.39 1.12 6.06
C TYR A 217 12.88 1.02 4.62
N HIS A 218 11.91 1.01 3.71
CA HIS A 218 12.15 1.11 2.28
C HIS A 218 11.23 2.16 1.66
N LEU A 219 11.64 2.63 0.49
CA LEU A 219 10.82 3.49 -0.35
C LEU A 219 10.07 2.63 -1.39
N ALA A 220 8.89 3.06 -1.79
CA ALA A 220 8.03 2.37 -2.75
C ALA A 220 8.80 2.09 -4.05
N ASN A 221 8.88 0.81 -4.45
CA ASN A 221 9.61 0.32 -5.62
C ASN A 221 11.09 0.77 -5.65
N GLY A 222 11.69 0.98 -4.48
CA GLY A 222 13.08 1.40 -4.33
C GLY A 222 14.02 0.19 -4.17
N PRO A 223 15.28 0.30 -4.64
CA PRO A 223 16.26 -0.77 -4.51
C PRO A 223 17.06 -0.72 -3.21
N SER A 224 16.66 0.12 -2.25
CA SER A 224 17.47 0.44 -1.08
C SER A 224 16.66 0.29 0.21
N LEU A 225 17.35 -0.17 1.25
CA LEU A 225 16.86 -0.12 2.63
C LEU A 225 17.59 0.99 3.39
N PHE A 226 16.83 1.69 4.22
CA PHE A 226 17.30 2.82 5.00
C PHE A 226 17.09 2.53 6.48
N GLU A 227 17.96 3.08 7.32
CA GLU A 227 17.86 3.03 8.76
C GLU A 227 18.00 4.44 9.35
N ARG A 228 17.29 4.70 10.45
CA ARG A 228 17.48 5.93 11.24
C ARG A 228 17.00 5.78 12.68
N ASN A 229 17.34 6.75 13.52
CA ASN A 229 16.78 6.82 14.87
C ASN A 229 15.29 7.11 14.85
N ALA A 230 14.56 6.39 15.70
CA ALA A 230 13.11 6.51 15.84
C ALA A 230 12.66 7.79 16.56
N ASN A 231 13.58 8.57 17.13
CA ASN A 231 13.29 9.91 17.67
C ASN A 231 13.52 11.02 16.62
N GLY A 232 13.88 10.65 15.38
CA GLY A 232 14.16 11.58 14.29
C GLY A 232 15.56 12.19 14.30
N ALA A 233 16.38 11.95 15.32
CA ALA A 233 17.73 12.51 15.44
C ALA A 233 18.74 11.84 14.48
N GLY A 234 19.76 12.58 14.08
CA GLY A 234 20.82 12.08 13.19
C GLY A 234 20.41 12.02 11.72
N GLN A 235 21.33 11.52 10.88
CA GLN A 235 21.09 11.34 9.45
C GLN A 235 20.55 9.93 9.16
N GLU A 236 19.84 9.82 8.04
CA GLU A 236 19.45 8.54 7.45
C GLU A 236 20.69 7.80 6.94
N GLU A 237 20.75 6.49 7.18
CA GLU A 237 21.80 5.60 6.67
C GLU A 237 21.21 4.64 5.63
N THR A 238 21.83 4.55 4.45
CA THR A 238 21.54 3.46 3.51
C THR A 238 22.22 2.19 3.97
N VAL A 239 21.45 1.20 4.40
CA VAL A 239 21.97 -0.07 4.93
C VAL A 239 22.04 -1.18 3.89
N LEU A 240 21.31 -1.04 2.79
CA LEU A 240 21.36 -1.93 1.63
C LEU A 240 21.17 -1.14 0.34
N GLN A 241 21.96 -1.48 -0.68
CA GLN A 241 21.74 -1.08 -2.06
C GLN A 241 21.70 -2.34 -2.94
N SER A 242 20.51 -2.74 -3.38
CA SER A 242 20.31 -3.85 -4.30
C SER A 242 20.28 -3.36 -5.75
N LYS A 243 20.32 -4.32 -6.68
CA LYS A 243 20.00 -4.13 -8.09
C LYS A 243 18.48 -4.09 -8.33
N TYR A 244 17.70 -4.69 -7.43
CA TYR A 244 16.26 -4.91 -7.59
C TYR A 244 15.46 -4.23 -6.48
N ALA A 245 14.14 -4.13 -6.65
CA ALA A 245 13.29 -3.57 -5.61
C ALA A 245 13.27 -4.47 -4.36
N VAL A 246 13.32 -3.82 -3.20
CA VAL A 246 13.38 -4.49 -1.90
C VAL A 246 12.26 -3.99 -0.98
N TYR A 247 11.72 -4.89 -0.17
CA TYR A 247 10.62 -4.63 0.75
C TYR A 247 11.04 -5.08 2.15
N ILE A 248 11.15 -4.15 3.10
CA ILE A 248 11.49 -4.52 4.48
C ILE A 248 10.37 -5.37 5.11
N ASN A 249 10.74 -6.43 5.81
CA ASN A 249 9.79 -7.37 6.42
C ASN A 249 9.82 -7.32 7.95
N ASP A 250 11.01 -7.51 8.54
CA ASP A 250 11.18 -7.60 10.00
C ASP A 250 12.62 -7.34 10.46
N TRP A 251 12.82 -7.16 11.77
CA TRP A 251 14.13 -7.07 12.42
C TRP A 251 14.26 -8.21 13.44
N SER A 252 15.33 -8.99 13.36
CA SER A 252 15.53 -10.12 14.27
C SER A 252 15.54 -9.67 15.74
N PRO A 253 14.99 -10.47 16.68
CA PRO A 253 14.92 -10.10 18.09
C PRO A 253 16.28 -9.84 18.75
N ASP A 254 17.34 -10.48 18.23
CA ASP A 254 18.73 -10.27 18.66
C ASP A 254 19.40 -9.06 18.01
N GLY A 255 18.71 -8.34 17.13
CA GLY A 255 19.17 -7.15 16.43
C GLY A 255 20.19 -7.41 15.32
N ARG A 256 20.59 -8.66 15.08
CA ARG A 256 21.68 -9.02 14.15
C ARG A 256 21.30 -9.07 12.68
N TYR A 257 20.01 -9.16 12.35
CA TYR A 257 19.55 -9.30 10.98
C TYR A 257 18.32 -8.44 10.70
N LEU A 258 18.29 -7.81 9.53
CA LEU A 258 17.07 -7.34 8.88
C LEU A 258 16.61 -8.42 7.90
N MET A 259 15.32 -8.71 7.89
CA MET A 259 14.70 -9.56 6.87
C MET A 259 13.98 -8.70 5.86
N TYR A 260 14.15 -9.02 4.58
CA TYR A 260 13.52 -8.31 3.49
C TYR A 260 13.15 -9.26 2.34
N THR A 261 12.22 -8.81 1.50
CA THR A 261 11.84 -9.48 0.27
C THR A 261 12.50 -8.75 -0.90
N GLU A 262 13.02 -9.47 -1.88
CA GLU A 262 13.58 -8.90 -3.12
C GLU A 262 12.82 -9.43 -4.34
N THR A 263 12.60 -8.58 -5.34
CA THR A 263 11.97 -8.97 -6.63
C THR A 263 13.01 -9.05 -7.74
N SER A 264 13.59 -10.22 -7.97
CA SER A 264 14.56 -10.44 -9.05
C SER A 264 13.85 -10.95 -10.31
N PRO A 265 14.27 -10.59 -11.55
CA PRO A 265 13.73 -11.17 -12.78
C PRO A 265 14.00 -12.68 -12.94
N ASP A 266 15.08 -13.16 -12.32
CA ASP A 266 15.51 -14.56 -12.40
C ASP A 266 14.76 -15.48 -11.42
N SER A 267 13.95 -14.91 -10.53
CA SER A 267 13.17 -15.58 -9.49
C SER A 267 11.85 -14.83 -9.25
N GLN A 268 11.09 -15.19 -8.22
CA GLN A 268 9.88 -14.44 -7.86
C GLN A 268 10.18 -13.49 -6.69
N TYR A 269 9.26 -13.31 -5.75
CA TYR A 269 9.58 -12.71 -4.46
C TYR A 269 10.43 -13.68 -3.64
N ASP A 270 11.64 -13.29 -3.26
CA ASP A 270 12.54 -14.12 -2.44
C ASP A 270 12.77 -13.48 -1.06
N LEU A 271 12.97 -14.30 -0.02
CA LEU A 271 13.31 -13.83 1.33
C LEU A 271 14.82 -13.83 1.58
N TRP A 272 15.32 -12.69 2.05
CA TRP A 272 16.74 -12.45 2.31
C TRP A 272 16.97 -11.97 3.74
N LEU A 273 18.17 -12.29 4.25
CA LEU A 273 18.69 -11.81 5.53
C LEU A 273 19.86 -10.88 5.29
N LEU A 274 19.81 -9.70 5.88
CA LEU A 274 20.86 -8.69 5.86
C LEU A 274 21.47 -8.58 7.27
N PRO A 275 22.75 -8.95 7.47
CA PRO A 275 23.45 -8.68 8.72
C PRO A 275 23.47 -7.19 9.03
N THR A 276 23.26 -6.79 10.30
CA THR A 276 23.25 -5.37 10.69
C THR A 276 24.64 -4.81 11.01
N THR A 277 25.63 -5.68 11.16
CA THR A 277 27.03 -5.35 11.48
C THR A 277 27.98 -6.01 10.48
N GLY A 278 29.24 -5.55 10.47
CA GLY A 278 30.26 -6.10 9.59
C GLY A 278 30.14 -5.58 8.16
N ASP A 279 30.40 -6.43 7.17
CA ASP A 279 30.28 -6.09 5.75
C ASP A 279 28.83 -5.99 5.24
N ARG A 280 27.85 -6.34 6.09
CA ARG A 280 26.41 -6.36 5.79
C ARG A 280 26.08 -7.07 4.47
N LYS A 281 26.77 -8.17 4.18
CA LYS A 281 26.52 -8.94 2.96
C LYS A 281 25.19 -9.71 3.07
N PRO A 282 24.21 -9.48 2.17
CA PRO A 282 22.95 -10.22 2.19
C PRO A 282 23.16 -11.70 1.91
N VAL A 283 22.37 -12.54 2.58
CA VAL A 283 22.32 -13.99 2.34
C VAL A 283 20.88 -14.42 2.09
N PRO A 284 20.62 -15.32 1.11
CA PRO A 284 19.28 -15.79 0.85
C PRO A 284 18.82 -16.68 2.01
N PHE A 285 17.59 -16.46 2.48
CA PHE A 285 16.90 -17.39 3.37
C PHE A 285 16.08 -18.38 2.56
N LEU A 286 15.22 -17.86 1.68
CA LEU A 286 14.47 -18.63 0.69
C LEU A 286 14.61 -17.97 -0.66
N LYS A 287 15.05 -18.77 -1.63
CA LYS A 287 15.15 -18.41 -3.04
C LYS A 287 14.72 -19.61 -3.85
N THR A 288 13.43 -19.71 -4.13
CA THR A 288 12.84 -20.86 -4.80
C THR A 288 12.10 -20.43 -6.07
N SER A 289 11.35 -21.35 -6.69
CA SER A 289 10.45 -21.02 -7.81
C SER A 289 9.14 -20.39 -7.36
N PHE A 290 8.87 -20.32 -6.06
CA PHE A 290 7.63 -19.83 -5.46
C PHE A 290 7.76 -18.37 -5.01
N ASN A 291 6.63 -17.71 -4.74
CA ASN A 291 6.60 -16.37 -4.18
C ASN A 291 6.73 -16.44 -2.65
N GLU A 292 7.82 -15.95 -2.07
CA GLU A 292 7.99 -15.83 -0.61
C GLU A 292 8.01 -14.37 -0.12
N SER A 293 7.12 -14.05 0.82
CA SER A 293 6.97 -12.69 1.33
C SER A 293 6.51 -12.63 2.78
N HIS A 294 6.45 -11.42 3.34
CA HIS A 294 5.96 -11.15 4.71
C HIS A 294 6.64 -12.00 5.80
N GLY A 295 7.95 -12.21 5.65
CA GLY A 295 8.78 -12.93 6.62
C GLY A 295 8.74 -12.27 8.00
N GLN A 296 8.68 -13.07 9.06
CA GLN A 296 8.71 -12.63 10.44
C GLN A 296 9.54 -13.59 11.29
N PHE A 297 10.45 -13.05 12.08
CA PHE A 297 11.15 -13.85 13.08
C PHE A 297 10.19 -14.21 14.23
N SER A 298 10.31 -15.43 14.73
CA SER A 298 9.75 -15.77 16.04
C SER A 298 10.45 -14.97 17.13
N PRO A 299 9.82 -14.77 18.31
CA PRO A 299 10.42 -14.00 19.41
C PRO A 299 11.76 -14.54 19.92
N ASP A 300 11.99 -15.85 19.79
CA ASP A 300 13.26 -16.51 20.12
C ASP A 300 14.30 -16.49 18.96
N GLY A 301 13.90 -15.99 17.78
CA GLY A 301 14.72 -15.91 16.58
C GLY A 301 15.06 -17.26 15.92
N GLN A 302 14.48 -18.37 16.39
CA GLN A 302 14.75 -19.71 15.86
C GLN A 302 13.93 -20.07 14.63
N TRP A 303 12.79 -19.41 14.44
CA TRP A 303 11.81 -19.70 13.40
C TRP A 303 11.52 -18.46 12.56
N ILE A 304 11.15 -18.68 11.31
CA ILE A 304 10.65 -17.64 10.41
C ILE A 304 9.28 -18.08 9.91
N ALA A 305 8.26 -17.26 10.18
CA ALA A 305 6.94 -17.38 9.56
C ALA A 305 6.93 -16.53 8.28
N TYR A 306 6.32 -17.02 7.21
CA TYR A 306 6.25 -16.31 5.94
C TYR A 306 5.02 -16.72 5.14
N THR A 307 4.67 -15.91 4.14
CA THR A 307 3.64 -16.22 3.14
C THR A 307 4.31 -16.85 1.93
N SER A 308 3.77 -17.98 1.45
CA SER A 308 4.23 -18.61 0.19
C SER A 308 3.10 -19.24 -0.60
N ASP A 309 3.25 -19.29 -1.93
CA ASP A 309 2.34 -19.98 -2.85
C ASP A 309 2.78 -21.41 -3.21
N GLU A 310 3.74 -21.98 -2.47
CA GLU A 310 4.31 -23.32 -2.74
C GLU A 310 3.31 -24.48 -2.69
N SER A 311 2.14 -24.28 -2.10
CA SER A 311 1.04 -25.27 -2.10
C SER A 311 0.06 -25.10 -3.27
N GLY A 312 0.30 -24.13 -4.16
CA GLY A 312 -0.58 -23.73 -5.26
C GLY A 312 -1.48 -22.53 -4.95
N GLN A 313 -1.49 -22.03 -3.71
CA GLN A 313 -2.14 -20.79 -3.30
C GLN A 313 -1.37 -20.16 -2.12
N THR A 314 -1.56 -18.86 -1.87
CA THR A 314 -0.87 -18.18 -0.77
C THR A 314 -1.28 -18.75 0.59
N GLU A 315 -0.36 -19.36 1.31
CA GLU A 315 -0.52 -19.92 2.64
C GLU A 315 0.59 -19.41 3.57
N ILE A 316 0.39 -19.60 4.88
CA ILE A 316 1.39 -19.32 5.90
C ILE A 316 2.22 -20.57 6.15
N PHE A 317 3.53 -20.41 6.09
CA PHE A 317 4.51 -21.43 6.44
C PHE A 317 5.39 -20.94 7.58
N VAL A 318 5.92 -21.88 8.35
CA VAL A 318 6.96 -21.64 9.34
C VAL A 318 8.12 -22.59 9.09
N GLN A 319 9.32 -22.04 9.02
CA GLN A 319 10.54 -22.80 8.82
C GLN A 319 11.59 -22.43 9.86
N SER A 320 12.46 -23.38 10.20
CA SER A 320 13.65 -23.12 11.00
C SER A 320 14.54 -22.09 10.31
N ARG A 321 15.09 -21.13 11.08
CA ARG A 321 16.08 -20.20 10.54
C ARG A 321 17.35 -20.92 10.09
N ALA A 322 17.74 -21.97 10.82
CA ALA A 322 18.80 -22.88 10.40
C ALA A 322 18.27 -23.85 9.33
N ALA A 323 19.01 -24.00 8.23
CA ALA A 323 18.60 -24.85 7.11
C ALA A 323 18.39 -26.32 7.53
N GLY A 324 17.37 -26.97 6.96
CA GLY A 324 17.17 -28.41 7.03
C GLY A 324 16.58 -28.98 8.33
N GLN A 325 16.14 -28.16 9.28
CA GLN A 325 15.66 -28.65 10.57
C GLN A 325 14.15 -28.93 10.63
N PHE A 326 13.30 -27.98 10.23
CA PHE A 326 11.85 -28.14 10.22
C PHE A 326 11.20 -27.13 9.28
N LYS A 327 10.13 -27.57 8.63
CA LYS A 327 9.22 -26.75 7.83
C LYS A 327 7.81 -27.27 8.03
N GLY A 328 6.86 -26.39 8.33
CA GLY A 328 5.46 -26.72 8.52
C GLY A 328 4.54 -25.68 7.90
N GLN A 329 3.46 -26.15 7.29
CA GLN A 329 2.36 -25.31 6.82
C GLN A 329 1.42 -25.02 7.99
N VAL A 330 1.04 -23.76 8.16
CA VAL A 330 0.21 -23.29 9.27
C VAL A 330 -1.25 -23.11 8.85
N SER A 331 -1.50 -22.54 7.68
CA SER A 331 -2.85 -22.32 7.16
C SER A 331 -3.22 -23.32 6.07
N ASN A 332 -4.50 -23.65 5.97
CA ASN A 332 -5.05 -24.53 4.95
C ASN A 332 -6.41 -23.95 4.50
N GLY A 333 -6.41 -23.22 3.39
CA GLY A 333 -7.53 -22.36 2.96
C GLY A 333 -7.14 -20.92 2.66
N GLY A 334 -5.84 -20.65 2.65
CA GLY A 334 -5.24 -19.40 2.24
C GLY A 334 -4.95 -18.47 3.40
N GLY A 335 -3.87 -17.71 3.28
CA GLY A 335 -3.46 -16.74 4.29
C GLY A 335 -2.30 -15.88 3.84
N GLY A 336 -2.16 -14.74 4.51
CA GLY A 336 -1.02 -13.85 4.38
C GLY A 336 -0.79 -13.06 5.67
N PHE A 337 0.26 -12.23 5.67
CA PHE A 337 0.56 -11.33 6.78
C PHE A 337 0.71 -12.03 8.16
N PRO A 338 1.62 -13.03 8.29
CA PRO A 338 1.81 -13.72 9.57
C PRO A 338 2.37 -12.77 10.63
N ARG A 339 1.97 -12.96 11.88
CA ARG A 339 2.44 -12.22 13.06
C ARG A 339 2.54 -13.14 14.27
N TRP A 340 3.73 -13.21 14.86
CA TRP A 340 3.93 -13.92 16.12
C TRP A 340 3.35 -13.14 17.30
N ARG A 341 2.72 -13.84 18.23
CA ARG A 341 2.55 -13.31 19.58
C ARG A 341 3.92 -13.23 20.25
N ARG A 342 4.14 -12.22 21.10
CA ARG A 342 5.46 -11.96 21.72
C ARG A 342 6.02 -13.10 22.56
N ASP A 343 5.17 -14.00 23.06
CA ASP A 343 5.61 -15.17 23.82
C ASP A 343 5.91 -16.40 22.93
N GLY A 344 5.71 -16.28 21.61
CA GLY A 344 5.97 -17.34 20.63
C GLY A 344 4.94 -18.48 20.62
N LYS A 345 3.89 -18.41 21.46
CA LYS A 345 2.92 -19.50 21.65
C LYS A 345 1.69 -19.40 20.76
N GLU A 346 1.62 -18.38 19.90
CA GLU A 346 0.50 -18.15 19.01
C GLU A 346 0.96 -17.40 17.76
N LEU A 347 0.39 -17.77 16.61
CA LEU A 347 0.61 -17.09 15.34
C LEU A 347 -0.73 -16.56 14.83
N PHE A 348 -0.74 -15.29 14.45
CA PHE A 348 -1.85 -14.62 13.80
C PHE A 348 -1.59 -14.50 12.30
N TYR A 349 -2.64 -14.54 11.49
CA TYR A 349 -2.55 -14.29 10.05
C TYR A 349 -3.89 -13.83 9.49
N ARG A 350 -3.88 -13.15 8.34
CA ARG A 350 -5.11 -12.76 7.64
C ARG A 350 -5.47 -13.84 6.63
N ALA A 351 -6.66 -14.44 6.76
CA ALA A 351 -7.20 -15.36 5.76
C ALA A 351 -7.70 -14.62 4.51
N LEU A 352 -7.86 -15.34 3.39
CA LEU A 352 -8.32 -14.76 2.11
C LEU A 352 -9.69 -14.08 2.20
N ASN A 353 -10.57 -14.57 3.09
CA ASN A 353 -11.87 -13.97 3.33
C ASN A 353 -11.79 -12.68 4.17
N GLY A 354 -10.61 -12.25 4.61
CA GLY A 354 -10.38 -11.04 5.41
C GLY A 354 -10.48 -11.24 6.93
N ASN A 355 -10.74 -12.46 7.40
CA ASN A 355 -10.71 -12.74 8.84
C ASN A 355 -9.27 -12.76 9.34
N LEU A 356 -9.05 -12.12 10.48
CA LEU A 356 -7.87 -12.36 11.30
C LEU A 356 -8.03 -13.71 12.00
N MET A 357 -7.09 -14.59 11.77
CA MET A 357 -7.01 -15.93 12.33
C MET A 357 -5.94 -15.99 13.40
N ALA A 358 -6.10 -16.88 14.38
CA ALA A 358 -5.07 -17.22 15.36
C ALA A 358 -4.93 -18.74 15.50
N THR A 359 -3.70 -19.22 15.63
CA THR A 359 -3.41 -20.62 15.95
C THR A 359 -2.36 -20.73 17.05
N SER A 360 -2.55 -21.66 17.97
CA SER A 360 -1.56 -21.95 19.01
C SER A 360 -0.32 -22.61 18.41
N VAL A 361 0.85 -22.24 18.91
CA VAL A 361 2.13 -22.82 18.52
C VAL A 361 2.75 -23.51 19.72
N ARG A 362 3.19 -24.76 19.53
CA ARG A 362 3.85 -25.56 20.56
C ARG A 362 5.17 -26.12 20.02
N ALA A 363 6.26 -25.88 20.73
CA ALA A 363 7.54 -26.51 20.43
C ALA A 363 7.53 -27.99 20.82
N THR A 364 8.14 -28.83 20.01
CA THR A 364 8.30 -30.27 20.21
C THR A 364 9.73 -30.69 19.91
N ALA A 365 10.07 -31.96 20.18
CA ALA A 365 11.38 -32.50 19.84
C ALA A 365 11.68 -32.50 18.33
N HIS A 366 10.66 -32.36 17.48
CA HIS A 366 10.76 -32.43 16.02
C HIS A 366 10.45 -31.09 15.33
N GLY A 367 10.35 -29.99 16.09
CA GLY A 367 10.06 -28.66 15.55
C GLY A 367 8.84 -28.03 16.20
N LEU A 368 7.85 -27.62 15.39
CA LEU A 368 6.65 -26.96 15.87
C LEU A 368 5.38 -27.75 15.51
N GLU A 369 4.40 -27.70 16.41
CA GLU A 369 3.03 -28.11 16.15
C GLU A 369 2.11 -26.89 16.20
N PHE A 370 1.13 -26.87 15.30
CA PHE A 370 0.12 -25.82 15.18
C PHE A 370 -1.25 -26.38 15.57
N GLY A 371 -1.98 -25.61 16.39
CA GLY A 371 -3.36 -25.95 16.73
C GLY A 371 -4.33 -25.66 15.58
N THR A 372 -5.61 -25.96 15.79
CA THR A 372 -6.67 -25.55 14.86
C THR A 372 -6.77 -24.02 14.84
N ALA A 373 -6.64 -23.42 13.64
CA ALA A 373 -6.79 -21.99 13.48
C ALA A 373 -8.23 -21.55 13.77
N THR A 374 -8.39 -20.53 14.62
CA THR A 374 -9.68 -19.97 15.01
C THR A 374 -9.82 -18.56 14.44
N ALA A 375 -10.98 -18.24 13.88
CA ALA A 375 -11.28 -16.89 13.43
C ALA A 375 -11.54 -15.98 14.63
N LEU A 376 -10.92 -14.79 14.63
CA LEU A 376 -11.13 -13.76 15.65
C LEU A 376 -12.22 -12.80 15.20
N PHE A 377 -11.92 -11.97 14.20
CA PHE A 377 -12.87 -11.04 13.59
C PHE A 377 -12.34 -10.60 12.21
N ARG A 378 -13.19 -9.96 11.41
CA ARG A 378 -12.81 -9.46 10.09
C ARG A 378 -12.00 -8.17 10.23
N ILE A 379 -10.85 -8.11 9.58
CA ILE A 379 -10.04 -6.89 9.45
C ILE A 379 -10.08 -6.37 8.01
N VAL A 380 -10.05 -5.05 7.88
CA VAL A 380 -9.97 -4.41 6.57
C VAL A 380 -8.51 -4.28 6.19
N GLU A 381 -8.18 -4.74 4.98
CA GLU A 381 -6.89 -4.45 4.38
C GLU A 381 -7.05 -3.18 3.53
N PRO A 382 -6.31 -2.09 3.81
CA PRO A 382 -6.33 -0.93 2.95
C PRO A 382 -5.66 -1.32 1.63
N LEU A 383 -6.50 -1.67 0.66
CA LEU A 383 -6.22 -1.63 -0.78
C LEU A 383 -4.93 -2.34 -1.23
N GLY A 384 -4.89 -3.68 -1.08
CA GLY A 384 -3.94 -4.55 -1.77
C GLY A 384 -2.47 -4.16 -1.61
N THR A 385 -2.11 -3.61 -0.45
CA THR A 385 -0.75 -3.16 -0.19
C THR A 385 0.08 -4.35 0.31
N PHE A 386 1.36 -4.42 -0.08
CA PHE A 386 2.33 -5.37 0.48
C PHE A 386 2.67 -5.10 1.98
N ALA A 387 1.81 -4.35 2.67
CA ALA A 387 1.99 -3.81 4.02
C ALA A 387 0.92 -4.36 4.96
N TYR A 388 1.24 -4.45 6.25
CA TYR A 388 0.30 -5.09 7.17
C TYR A 388 -0.80 -4.13 7.62
N PRO A 389 -2.07 -4.58 7.58
CA PRO A 389 -3.21 -3.80 8.04
C PRO A 389 -3.44 -3.86 9.56
N PHE A 390 -2.69 -4.70 10.25
CA PHE A 390 -2.80 -4.90 11.69
C PHE A 390 -1.44 -5.17 12.33
N ASP A 391 -1.40 -5.03 13.65
CA ASP A 391 -0.35 -5.57 14.49
C ASP A 391 -0.87 -5.93 15.88
N VAL A 392 -0.13 -6.74 16.62
CA VAL A 392 -0.58 -7.29 17.91
C VAL A 392 0.15 -6.61 19.06
N ALA A 393 -0.59 -6.17 20.08
CA ALA A 393 0.00 -5.56 21.26
C ALA A 393 0.97 -6.55 21.97
N PRO A 394 1.96 -6.03 22.72
CA PRO A 394 2.87 -6.89 23.49
C PRO A 394 2.18 -7.89 24.43
N ASP A 395 0.99 -7.56 24.93
CA ASP A 395 0.16 -8.42 25.79
C ASP A 395 -0.50 -9.59 25.03
N GLY A 396 -0.57 -9.55 23.69
CA GLY A 396 -1.22 -10.55 22.87
C GLY A 396 -2.76 -10.59 22.95
N GLN A 397 -3.38 -9.68 23.70
CA GLN A 397 -4.83 -9.61 23.91
C GLN A 397 -5.49 -8.49 23.10
N ARG A 398 -4.71 -7.46 22.74
CA ARG A 398 -5.20 -6.33 21.95
C ARG A 398 -4.60 -6.35 20.57
N ILE A 399 -5.43 -6.08 19.57
CA ILE A 399 -5.05 -6.01 18.16
C ILE A 399 -5.25 -4.57 17.70
N LEU A 400 -4.20 -3.94 17.19
CA LEU A 400 -4.30 -2.65 16.52
C LEU A 400 -4.57 -2.91 15.05
N ALA A 401 -5.72 -2.49 14.55
CA ALA A 401 -6.06 -2.64 13.15
C ALA A 401 -6.68 -1.36 12.59
N LEU A 402 -6.66 -1.26 11.26
CA LEU A 402 -7.32 -0.19 10.53
C LEU A 402 -8.83 -0.45 10.45
N ALA A 403 -9.62 0.53 10.92
CA ALA A 403 -11.07 0.50 10.85
C ALA A 403 -11.58 1.62 9.93
N PRO A 404 -12.52 1.38 9.01
CA PRO A 404 -13.08 2.42 8.16
C PRO A 404 -13.68 3.57 8.99
N ALA A 405 -13.34 4.80 8.63
CA ALA A 405 -13.94 5.98 9.25
C ALA A 405 -15.44 6.03 8.92
N GLY A 406 -16.30 6.08 9.94
CA GLY A 406 -17.76 6.19 9.78
C GLY A 406 -18.56 4.89 9.92
N GLY A 407 -17.93 3.76 10.25
CA GLY A 407 -18.63 2.53 10.71
C GLY A 407 -19.52 1.82 9.68
N GLY A 408 -19.47 2.22 8.40
CA GLY A 408 -20.27 1.64 7.31
C GLY A 408 -19.75 0.28 6.81
N SER A 409 -20.67 -0.52 6.25
CA SER A 409 -20.37 -1.86 5.70
C SER A 409 -19.29 -1.83 4.61
N ASN A 410 -18.52 -2.92 4.51
CA ASN A 410 -17.38 -3.15 3.60
C ASN A 410 -17.67 -3.10 2.08
N SER A 411 -18.81 -2.54 1.66
CA SER A 411 -19.14 -2.37 0.25
C SER A 411 -19.70 -0.96 0.02
N PRO A 412 -18.86 -0.03 -0.44
CA PRO A 412 -19.29 1.31 -0.76
C PRO A 412 -20.30 1.31 -1.93
N PRO A 413 -21.32 2.18 -1.90
CA PRO A 413 -22.31 2.22 -2.96
C PRO A 413 -21.71 2.76 -4.27
N LEU A 414 -22.19 2.22 -5.39
CA LEU A 414 -22.01 2.85 -6.69
C LEU A 414 -23.06 3.96 -6.85
N ILE A 415 -22.60 5.18 -7.10
CA ILE A 415 -23.44 6.35 -7.33
C ILE A 415 -23.41 6.68 -8.82
N LEU A 416 -24.58 6.64 -9.47
CA LEU A 416 -24.76 7.08 -10.85
C LEU A 416 -25.18 8.54 -10.87
N LEU A 417 -24.31 9.39 -11.42
CA LEU A 417 -24.56 10.80 -11.64
C LEU A 417 -25.04 11.03 -13.07
N VAL A 418 -26.27 11.51 -13.17
CA VAL A 418 -26.91 11.94 -14.43
C VAL A 418 -27.14 13.45 -14.39
N ASN A 419 -26.88 14.14 -15.51
CA ASN A 419 -27.06 15.59 -15.63
C ASN A 419 -26.34 16.43 -14.56
N TRP A 420 -25.23 15.92 -14.01
CA TRP A 420 -24.44 16.58 -12.96
C TRP A 420 -23.89 17.94 -13.39
N GLU A 421 -23.62 18.13 -14.69
CA GLU A 421 -23.15 19.38 -15.29
C GLU A 421 -24.08 20.58 -15.00
N ALA A 422 -25.39 20.35 -14.93
CA ALA A 422 -26.36 21.40 -14.62
C ALA A 422 -26.23 21.90 -13.18
N SER A 423 -25.70 21.07 -12.28
CA SER A 423 -25.51 21.39 -10.87
C SER A 423 -24.21 22.16 -10.60
N LEU A 424 -23.31 22.28 -11.59
CA LEU A 424 -22.09 23.07 -11.47
C LEU A 424 -22.30 24.59 -11.63
N LYS A 425 -23.46 25.01 -12.16
CA LYS A 425 -23.76 26.41 -12.50
C LYS A 425 -24.45 27.19 -11.36
N LYS A 426 -24.32 26.73 -10.12
CA LYS A 426 -24.93 27.38 -8.95
C LYS A 426 -23.91 28.13 -8.12
#